data_AF-A0A7X9FKL8-F1
#
_entry.id   AF-A0A7X9FKL8-F1
#
_cell.length_a   1.000
_cell.length_b   1.000
_cell.length_c   1.000
_cell.angle_alpha   90.00
_cell.angle_beta   90.00
_cell.angle_gamma   90.00
#
_symmetry.space_group_name_H-M   'P 1'
#
loop_
_entity.id
_entity.type
_entity.pdbx_description
1 polymer ?
#
loop_
_entity_poly.entity_id
_entity_poly.type
_entity_poly.pdbx_seq_one_letter_code
_entity_poly.pdbx_strand_id
1 'polypeptide(L)'
;IGAGTGHGVLAAAEALPDADIVAVEPSPTMRTALLSRIMQTGNLRQRVTVIPAAFEDAPLPEQVRAVLFLGCVGFVDDEARRNFWSRLAAHMPPGGVVLFDVMMISTPQRVGKMHLAEIPVGHHAYHVWLEGVPQDAQHEKWLLTYQIAKDATVLLERRVDFLWRTLGLEDVAREAGPYGFAFEALTDTLIPSAILRRTAA
;
A
#
# COMPACT_ATOMS: atom_id res chain seq x y z
N ILE A 1 -5.59 3.46 -2.82
CA ILE A 1 -4.41 4.30 -3.08
C ILE A 1 -3.20 3.38 -3.26
N GLY A 2 -2.30 3.67 -4.20
CA GLY A 2 -1.17 2.79 -4.50
C GLY A 2 -1.64 1.38 -4.86
N ALA A 3 -2.56 1.26 -5.82
CA ALA A 3 -3.25 0.01 -6.10
C ALA A 3 -2.33 -1.12 -6.58
N GLY A 4 -1.11 -0.79 -7.02
CA GLY A 4 -0.09 -1.73 -7.44
C GLY A 4 -0.61 -2.62 -8.56
N THR A 5 -0.37 -3.93 -8.41
CA THR A 5 -0.87 -4.96 -9.35
C THR A 5 -2.33 -5.36 -9.09
N GLY A 6 -3.02 -4.72 -8.13
CA GLY A 6 -4.46 -4.86 -7.93
C GLY A 6 -4.90 -5.90 -6.91
N HIS A 7 -4.07 -6.29 -5.93
CA HIS A 7 -4.49 -7.25 -4.90
C HIS A 7 -5.56 -6.64 -3.97
N GLY A 8 -5.33 -5.41 -3.49
CA GLY A 8 -6.32 -4.68 -2.70
C GLY A 8 -7.61 -4.39 -3.47
N VAL A 9 -7.54 -4.21 -4.80
CA VAL A 9 -8.72 -4.03 -5.66
C VAL A 9 -9.60 -5.28 -5.67
N LEU A 10 -9.00 -6.47 -5.82
CA LEU A 10 -9.76 -7.72 -5.76
C LEU A 10 -10.37 -7.95 -4.38
N ALA A 11 -9.58 -7.75 -3.31
CA ALA A 11 -10.07 -7.92 -1.94
C ALA A 11 -11.23 -6.96 -1.64
N ALA A 12 -11.14 -5.69 -2.07
CA ALA A 12 -12.24 -4.73 -1.93
C ALA A 12 -13.48 -5.17 -2.72
N ALA A 13 -13.31 -5.66 -3.96
CA ALA A 13 -14.41 -6.09 -4.79
C ALA A 13 -15.13 -7.35 -4.25
N GLU A 14 -14.38 -8.26 -3.64
CA GLU A 14 -14.93 -9.45 -2.98
C GLU A 14 -15.69 -9.06 -1.70
N ALA A 15 -15.12 -8.20 -0.86
CA ALA A 15 -15.74 -7.75 0.38
C ALA A 15 -16.96 -6.83 0.15
N LEU A 16 -16.95 -6.06 -0.93
CA LEU A 16 -18.00 -5.09 -1.28
C LEU A 16 -18.46 -5.36 -2.73
N PRO A 17 -19.30 -6.38 -2.97
CA PRO A 17 -19.65 -6.83 -4.30
C PRO A 17 -20.54 -5.87 -5.11
N ASP A 18 -21.00 -4.77 -4.51
CA ASP A 18 -21.82 -3.76 -5.19
C ASP A 18 -21.18 -2.36 -5.24
N ALA A 19 -20.02 -2.16 -4.61
CA ALA A 19 -19.37 -0.84 -4.55
C ALA A 19 -18.57 -0.50 -5.82
N ASP A 20 -18.58 0.75 -6.25
CA ASP A 20 -17.60 1.23 -7.23
C ASP A 20 -16.23 1.39 -6.57
N ILE A 21 -15.17 1.12 -7.34
CA ILE A 21 -13.78 1.12 -6.85
C ILE A 21 -12.95 2.09 -7.67
N VAL A 22 -12.28 3.00 -6.99
CA VAL A 22 -11.27 3.89 -7.60
C VAL A 22 -9.87 3.41 -7.23
N ALA A 23 -9.12 2.96 -8.23
CA ALA A 23 -7.78 2.44 -8.09
C ALA A 23 -6.75 3.44 -8.61
N VAL A 24 -6.09 4.15 -7.69
CA VAL A 24 -5.01 5.11 -8.02
C VAL A 24 -3.68 4.39 -8.04
N GLU A 25 -2.96 4.45 -9.17
CA GLU A 25 -1.64 3.82 -9.33
C GLU A 25 -0.75 4.59 -10.33
N PRO A 26 0.38 5.16 -9.89
CA PRO A 26 1.26 5.97 -10.76
C PRO A 26 2.12 5.14 -11.73
N SER A 27 2.48 3.89 -11.40
CA SER A 27 3.38 3.09 -12.23
C SER A 27 2.68 2.47 -13.45
N PRO A 28 3.11 2.77 -14.69
CA PRO A 28 2.52 2.15 -15.89
C PRO A 28 2.68 0.63 -15.93
N THR A 29 3.78 0.10 -15.40
CA THR A 29 4.03 -1.35 -15.33
C THR A 29 3.07 -2.02 -14.36
N MET A 30 2.86 -1.43 -13.18
CA MET A 30 1.90 -1.96 -12.21
C MET A 30 0.47 -1.87 -12.73
N ARG A 31 0.11 -0.75 -13.36
CA ARG A 31 -1.20 -0.60 -14.03
C ARG A 31 -1.44 -1.63 -15.11
N THR A 32 -0.42 -2.03 -15.87
CA THR A 32 -0.56 -3.09 -16.87
C THR A 32 -1.03 -4.40 -16.23
N ALA A 33 -0.40 -4.81 -15.12
CA ALA A 33 -0.80 -6.00 -14.38
C ALA A 33 -2.20 -5.86 -13.74
N LEU A 34 -2.49 -4.70 -13.14
CA LEU A 34 -3.81 -4.38 -12.59
C LEU A 34 -4.91 -4.47 -13.65
N LEU A 35 -4.72 -3.86 -14.82
CA LEU A 35 -5.70 -3.89 -15.91
C LEU A 35 -5.90 -5.31 -16.44
N SER A 36 -4.82 -6.09 -16.63
CA SER A 36 -4.92 -7.50 -17.02
C SER A 36 -5.79 -8.29 -16.05
N ARG A 37 -5.59 -8.08 -14.73
CA ARG A 37 -6.38 -8.71 -13.67
C ARG A 37 -7.85 -8.28 -13.68
N ILE A 38 -8.14 -6.98 -13.84
CA ILE A 38 -9.51 -6.47 -13.96
C ILE A 38 -10.21 -7.10 -15.17
N MET A 39 -9.54 -7.20 -16.31
CA MET A 39 -10.13 -7.76 -17.54
C MET A 39 -10.50 -9.24 -17.41
N GLN A 40 -9.81 -9.98 -16.53
CA GLN A 40 -10.00 -11.42 -16.33
C GLN A 40 -10.96 -11.76 -15.18
N THR A 41 -11.47 -10.76 -14.44
CA THR A 41 -12.23 -10.99 -13.20
C THR A 41 -13.64 -10.40 -13.29
N GLY A 42 -14.64 -11.29 -13.39
CA GLY A 42 -16.07 -10.97 -13.19
C GLY A 42 -16.55 -9.67 -13.85
N ASN A 43 -17.28 -8.86 -13.08
CA ASN A 43 -17.81 -7.57 -13.51
C ASN A 43 -16.88 -6.38 -13.19
N LEU A 44 -15.60 -6.62 -12.85
CA LEU A 44 -14.71 -5.53 -12.41
C LEU A 44 -14.50 -4.45 -13.48
N ARG A 45 -14.58 -4.83 -14.76
CA ARG A 45 -14.51 -3.89 -15.90
C ARG A 45 -15.56 -2.78 -15.84
N GLN A 46 -16.70 -3.03 -15.19
CA GLN A 46 -17.80 -2.08 -15.08
C GLN A 46 -17.70 -1.19 -13.83
N ARG A 47 -16.92 -1.60 -12.83
CA ARG A 47 -16.95 -1.01 -11.48
C ARG A 47 -15.61 -0.42 -11.03
N VAL A 48 -14.51 -0.81 -11.67
CA VAL A 48 -13.18 -0.33 -11.32
C VAL A 48 -12.76 0.80 -12.27
N THR A 49 -12.58 1.98 -11.70
CA THR A 49 -11.94 3.11 -12.40
C THR A 49 -10.47 3.17 -12.01
N VAL A 50 -9.58 3.02 -12.99
CA VAL A 50 -8.12 3.11 -12.78
C VAL A 50 -7.64 4.52 -13.09
N ILE A 51 -6.97 5.16 -12.12
CA ILE A 51 -6.48 6.53 -12.24
C ILE A 51 -4.93 6.51 -12.29
N PRO A 52 -4.32 6.98 -13.39
CA PRO A 52 -2.87 6.98 -13.57
C PRO A 52 -2.21 8.22 -12.94
N ALA A 53 -2.46 8.45 -11.66
CA ALA A 53 -1.96 9.62 -10.93
C ALA A 53 -1.06 9.24 -9.76
N ALA A 54 -0.20 10.18 -9.38
CA ALA A 54 0.48 10.15 -8.09
C ALA A 54 -0.54 10.37 -6.96
N PHE A 55 -0.09 10.18 -5.72
CA PHE A 55 -0.96 10.27 -4.55
C PHE A 55 -1.52 11.69 -4.34
N GLU A 56 -0.66 12.68 -4.54
CA GLU A 56 -0.91 14.11 -4.32
C GLU A 56 -2.03 14.60 -5.25
N ASP A 57 -1.97 14.14 -6.50
CA ASP A 57 -2.89 14.50 -7.59
C ASP A 57 -4.11 13.59 -7.67
N ALA A 58 -4.21 12.59 -6.80
CA ALA A 58 -5.31 11.63 -6.82
C ALA A 58 -6.66 12.34 -6.58
N PRO A 59 -7.61 12.27 -7.51
CA PRO A 59 -8.94 12.80 -7.28
C PRO A 59 -9.68 11.88 -6.28
N LEU A 60 -10.43 12.50 -5.36
CA LEU A 60 -11.35 11.78 -4.48
C LEU A 60 -12.75 11.83 -5.10
N PRO A 61 -13.49 10.70 -5.10
CA PRO A 61 -14.92 10.70 -5.41
C PRO A 61 -15.67 11.64 -4.48
N GLU A 62 -16.84 12.15 -4.90
CA GLU A 62 -17.68 13.03 -4.06
C GLU A 62 -17.93 12.45 -2.67
N GLN A 63 -18.16 11.13 -2.59
CA GLN A 63 -18.25 10.40 -1.33
C GLN A 63 -17.38 9.15 -1.38
N VAL A 64 -16.62 8.91 -0.30
CA VAL A 64 -15.78 7.71 -0.17
C VAL A 64 -16.05 7.03 1.17
N ARG A 65 -16.47 5.76 1.12
CA ARG A 65 -16.79 4.99 2.33
C ARG A 65 -15.58 4.25 2.91
N ALA A 66 -14.65 3.85 2.05
CA ALA A 66 -13.47 3.09 2.44
C ALA A 66 -12.26 3.51 1.61
N VAL A 67 -11.09 3.57 2.24
CA VAL A 67 -9.80 3.76 1.57
C VAL A 67 -8.87 2.63 1.96
N LEU A 68 -8.22 2.04 0.97
CA LEU A 68 -7.08 1.14 1.16
C LEU A 68 -5.79 1.90 0.88
N PHE A 69 -4.91 1.97 1.88
CA PHE A 69 -3.61 2.63 1.83
C PHE A 69 -2.52 1.63 2.25
N LEU A 70 -2.38 0.58 1.46
CA LEU A 70 -1.58 -0.61 1.78
C LEU A 70 -0.23 -0.57 1.05
N GLY A 71 0.85 -0.85 1.75
CA GLY A 71 2.22 -0.96 1.22
C GLY A 71 2.79 0.34 0.64
N CYS A 72 2.18 1.49 0.91
CA CYS A 72 2.60 2.74 0.26
C CYS A 72 2.57 4.01 1.12
N VAL A 73 2.15 3.95 2.39
CA VAL A 73 2.06 5.16 3.23
C VAL A 73 3.42 5.86 3.40
N GLY A 74 4.51 5.12 3.49
CA GLY A 74 5.85 5.67 3.64
C GLY A 74 6.52 6.11 2.34
N PHE A 75 5.88 5.93 1.18
CA PHE A 75 6.32 6.57 -0.07
C PHE A 75 5.80 8.01 -0.21
N VAL A 76 4.81 8.37 0.59
CA VAL A 76 4.18 9.69 0.56
C VAL A 76 4.85 10.57 1.59
N ASP A 77 5.17 11.82 1.24
CA ASP A 77 5.75 12.76 2.18
C ASP A 77 4.76 13.25 3.26
N ASP A 78 5.31 13.81 4.34
CA ASP A 78 4.53 14.19 5.52
C ASP A 78 3.50 15.30 5.21
N GLU A 79 3.77 16.20 4.26
CA GLU A 79 2.84 17.28 3.87
C GLU A 79 1.70 16.74 3.01
N ALA A 80 2.02 15.89 2.03
CA ALA A 80 1.05 15.21 1.19
C ALA A 80 0.09 14.36 2.03
N ARG A 81 0.58 13.61 3.03
CA ARG A 81 -0.30 12.84 3.95
C ARG A 81 -1.24 13.76 4.75
N ARG A 82 -0.72 14.86 5.33
CA ARG A 82 -1.56 15.84 6.06
C ARG A 82 -2.65 16.45 5.16
N ASN A 83 -2.28 16.86 3.95
CA ASN A 83 -3.23 17.39 2.97
C ASN A 83 -4.29 16.35 2.58
N PHE A 84 -3.88 15.09 2.44
CA PHE A 84 -4.80 14.00 2.17
C PHE A 84 -5.79 13.77 3.31
N TRP A 85 -5.38 13.76 4.57
CA TRP A 85 -6.31 13.57 5.70
C TRP A 85 -7.38 14.66 5.75
N SER A 86 -6.97 15.93 5.55
CA SER A 86 -7.89 17.06 5.44
C SER A 86 -8.92 16.88 4.32
N ARG A 87 -8.45 16.57 3.10
CA ARG A 87 -9.31 16.32 1.94
C ARG A 87 -10.23 15.13 2.18
N LEU A 88 -9.71 14.02 2.69
CA LEU A 88 -10.47 12.81 2.92
C LEU A 88 -11.60 13.03 3.92
N ALA A 89 -11.36 13.78 4.99
CA ALA A 89 -12.37 14.09 6.01
C ALA A 89 -13.60 14.82 5.45
N ALA A 90 -13.44 15.60 4.37
CA ALA A 90 -14.54 16.30 3.70
C ALA A 90 -15.36 15.37 2.78
N HIS A 91 -14.76 14.29 2.27
CA HIS A 91 -15.41 13.33 1.36
C HIS A 91 -15.89 12.05 2.07
N MET A 92 -15.44 11.80 3.30
CA MET A 92 -15.74 10.59 4.05
C MET A 92 -16.81 10.84 5.12
N PRO A 93 -18.00 10.21 5.02
CA PRO A 93 -19.02 10.35 6.06
C PRO A 93 -18.66 9.58 7.34
N PRO A 94 -19.28 9.92 8.50
CA PRO A 94 -19.08 9.19 9.75
C PRO A 94 -19.23 7.67 9.60
N GLY A 95 -18.33 6.92 10.22
CA GLY A 95 -18.20 5.47 10.13
C GLY A 95 -17.40 4.99 8.90
N GLY A 96 -16.95 5.88 8.03
CA GLY A 96 -16.05 5.53 6.93
C GLY A 96 -14.71 5.05 7.47
N VAL A 97 -13.98 4.26 6.68
CA VAL A 97 -12.77 3.58 7.15
C VAL A 97 -11.57 3.81 6.23
N VAL A 98 -10.39 3.90 6.82
CA VAL A 98 -9.10 3.80 6.12
C VAL A 98 -8.39 2.58 6.68
N LEU A 99 -8.11 1.59 5.84
CA LEU A 99 -7.22 0.49 6.19
C LEU A 99 -5.82 0.83 5.67
N PHE A 100 -4.83 0.82 6.55
CA PHE A 100 -3.44 1.12 6.20
C PHE A 100 -2.48 0.16 6.90
N ASP A 101 -1.27 0.05 6.35
CA ASP A 101 -0.16 -0.67 6.94
C ASP A 101 1.11 0.20 6.97
N VAL A 102 2.06 -0.21 7.81
CA VAL A 102 3.41 0.37 7.88
C VAL A 102 4.45 -0.74 7.85
N MET A 103 5.71 -0.40 7.56
CA MET A 103 6.80 -1.37 7.65
C MET A 103 7.02 -1.85 9.10
N MET A 104 7.71 -2.98 9.26
CA MET A 104 8.02 -3.58 10.58
C MET A 104 8.86 -2.69 11.50
N ILE A 105 9.41 -1.59 10.97
CA ILE A 105 10.21 -0.61 11.71
C ILE A 105 9.52 0.75 11.65
N SER A 106 9.47 1.45 12.79
CA SER A 106 8.93 2.80 12.91
C SER A 106 10.01 3.89 12.96
N THR A 107 11.27 3.51 13.10
CA THR A 107 12.42 4.41 13.07
C THR A 107 13.54 3.83 12.21
N PRO A 108 14.40 4.67 11.61
CA PRO A 108 15.49 4.16 10.77
C PRO A 108 16.45 3.32 11.59
N GLN A 109 16.77 2.13 11.11
CA GLN A 109 17.67 1.21 11.79
C GLN A 109 18.28 0.23 10.79
N ARG A 110 19.50 -0.27 11.06
CA ARG A 110 20.09 -1.28 10.19
C ARG A 110 19.27 -2.57 10.27
N VAL A 111 18.77 -3.01 9.11
CA VAL A 111 18.08 -4.30 8.95
C VAL A 111 18.97 -5.22 8.12
N GLY A 112 19.43 -6.30 8.75
CA GLY A 112 20.22 -7.33 8.06
C GLY A 112 19.42 -8.02 6.96
N LYS A 113 20.12 -8.54 5.96
CA LYS A 113 19.49 -9.23 4.83
C LYS A 113 18.62 -10.38 5.29
N MET A 114 17.33 -10.30 4.97
CA MET A 114 16.31 -11.28 5.29
C MET A 114 15.67 -11.84 4.02
N HIS A 115 15.36 -13.13 4.02
CA HIS A 115 14.57 -13.76 2.97
C HIS A 115 13.09 -13.51 3.24
N LEU A 116 12.46 -12.73 2.37
CA LEU A 116 11.08 -12.26 2.54
C LEU A 116 10.07 -13.25 1.96
N ALA A 117 10.37 -13.84 0.80
CA ALA A 117 9.46 -14.77 0.14
C ALA A 117 10.21 -15.73 -0.80
N GLU A 118 9.69 -16.94 -0.90
CA GLU A 118 10.01 -17.92 -1.93
C GLU A 118 8.71 -18.44 -2.52
N ILE A 119 8.55 -18.31 -3.84
CA ILE A 119 7.33 -18.66 -4.54
C ILE A 119 7.67 -19.61 -5.70
N PRO A 120 7.23 -20.87 -5.66
CA PRO A 120 7.40 -21.78 -6.78
C PRO A 120 6.48 -21.39 -7.94
N VAL A 121 7.04 -21.29 -9.14
CA VAL A 121 6.30 -21.03 -10.39
C VAL A 121 6.80 -21.97 -11.47
N GLY A 122 6.00 -22.99 -11.78
CA GLY A 122 6.42 -24.06 -12.68
C GLY A 122 7.67 -24.77 -12.13
N HIS A 123 8.73 -24.82 -12.93
CA HIS A 123 10.02 -25.42 -12.54
C HIS A 123 11.03 -24.41 -11.96
N HIS A 124 10.58 -23.20 -11.62
CA HIS A 124 11.44 -22.16 -11.05
C HIS A 124 10.99 -21.78 -9.64
N ALA A 125 11.93 -21.30 -8.84
CA ALA A 125 11.69 -20.64 -7.57
C ALA A 125 11.96 -19.13 -7.71
N TYR A 126 11.00 -18.32 -7.29
CA TYR A 126 11.11 -16.87 -7.26
C TYR A 126 11.37 -16.44 -5.84
N HIS A 127 12.48 -15.76 -5.62
CA HIS A 127 12.91 -15.35 -4.30
C HIS A 127 12.95 -13.83 -4.17
N VAL A 128 12.64 -13.36 -2.97
CA VAL A 128 12.75 -11.94 -2.60
C VAL A 128 13.55 -11.85 -1.30
N TRP A 129 14.61 -11.06 -1.32
CA TRP A 129 15.31 -10.63 -0.10
C TRP A 129 15.17 -9.13 0.08
N LEU A 130 15.21 -8.72 1.34
CA LEU A 130 15.16 -7.32 1.76
C LEU A 130 16.30 -7.04 2.74
N GLU A 131 16.95 -5.89 2.60
CA GLU A 131 17.88 -5.34 3.58
C GLU A 131 17.74 -3.82 3.64
N GLY A 132 18.08 -3.22 4.79
CA GLY A 132 17.84 -1.80 5.07
C GLY A 132 19.02 -1.14 5.76
N VAL A 133 19.30 0.10 5.37
CA VAL A 133 20.15 1.01 6.14
C VAL A 133 19.47 2.37 6.34
N PRO A 134 19.70 3.03 7.49
CA PRO A 134 19.26 4.41 7.68
C PRO A 134 19.86 5.32 6.60
N GLN A 135 19.00 6.07 5.93
CA GLN A 135 19.43 7.15 5.03
C GLN A 135 19.63 8.45 5.81
N ASP A 136 18.70 8.75 6.72
CA ASP A 136 18.74 9.90 7.62
C ASP A 136 17.93 9.59 8.90
N ALA A 137 17.59 10.63 9.68
CA ALA A 137 16.86 10.50 10.94
C ALA A 137 15.40 10.05 10.80
N GLN A 138 14.83 10.11 9.60
CA GLN A 138 13.41 9.84 9.31
C GLN A 138 13.19 8.79 8.22
N HIS A 139 14.20 8.52 7.39
CA HIS A 139 14.09 7.64 6.23
C HIS A 139 15.03 6.45 6.29
N GLU A 140 14.47 5.30 5.89
CA GLU A 140 15.21 4.06 5.65
C GLU A 140 15.41 3.89 4.15
N LYS A 141 16.64 3.57 3.73
CA LYS A 141 16.91 3.10 2.37
C LYS A 141 16.84 1.58 2.35
N TRP A 142 15.89 1.05 1.60
CA TRP A 142 15.70 -0.38 1.42
C TRP A 142 16.31 -0.86 0.12
N LEU A 143 16.87 -2.07 0.12
CA LEU A 143 17.31 -2.79 -1.06
C LEU A 143 16.56 -4.12 -1.14
N LEU A 144 15.80 -4.29 -2.23
CA LEU A 144 15.20 -5.56 -2.62
C LEU A 144 16.13 -6.28 -3.58
N THR A 145 16.34 -7.58 -3.36
CA THR A 145 16.93 -8.48 -4.34
C THR A 145 15.88 -9.49 -4.78
N TYR A 146 15.56 -9.50 -6.07
CA TYR A 146 14.68 -10.48 -6.70
C TYR A 146 15.54 -11.50 -7.46
N GLN A 147 15.32 -12.79 -7.23
CA GLN A 147 15.94 -13.84 -8.03
C GLN A 147 14.91 -14.79 -8.64
N ILE A 148 15.24 -15.31 -9.82
CA ILE A 148 14.60 -16.48 -10.40
C ILE A 148 15.65 -17.58 -10.42
N ALA A 149 15.38 -18.68 -9.74
CA ALA A 149 16.26 -19.82 -9.66
C ALA A 149 15.63 -21.07 -10.27
N LYS A 150 16.47 -21.95 -10.81
CA LYS A 150 16.12 -23.32 -11.18
C LYS A 150 17.11 -24.25 -10.50
N ASP A 151 16.62 -25.07 -9.58
CA ASP A 151 17.45 -25.85 -8.65
C ASP A 151 18.47 -24.92 -7.94
N ALA A 152 19.77 -25.25 -8.00
CA ALA A 152 20.83 -24.42 -7.42
C ALA A 152 21.30 -23.26 -8.32
N THR A 153 20.71 -23.07 -9.52
CA THR A 153 21.18 -22.08 -10.50
C THR A 153 20.30 -20.83 -10.51
N VAL A 154 20.89 -19.66 -10.25
CA VAL A 154 20.22 -18.36 -10.42
C VAL A 154 20.20 -17.99 -11.90
N LEU A 155 19.00 -17.93 -12.50
CA LEU A 155 18.78 -17.56 -13.89
C LEU A 155 18.73 -16.04 -14.08
N LEU A 156 18.20 -15.32 -13.09
CA LEU A 156 18.07 -13.87 -13.11
C LEU A 156 18.21 -13.32 -11.70
N GLU A 157 18.98 -12.25 -11.55
CA GLU A 157 18.96 -11.41 -10.35
C GLU A 157 18.65 -9.96 -10.75
N ARG A 158 17.78 -9.31 -9.99
CA ARG A 158 17.52 -7.87 -10.08
C ARG A 158 17.54 -7.26 -8.70
N ARG A 159 18.15 -6.08 -8.61
CA ARG A 159 18.20 -5.30 -7.38
C ARG A 159 17.51 -3.98 -7.60
N VAL A 160 16.68 -3.59 -6.64
CA VAL A 160 15.93 -2.34 -6.67
C VAL A 160 15.99 -1.73 -5.29
N ASP A 161 16.42 -0.48 -5.21
CA ASP A 161 16.36 0.28 -3.97
C ASP A 161 15.23 1.30 -3.98
N PHE A 162 14.75 1.64 -2.78
CA PHE A 162 13.76 2.67 -2.58
C PHE A 162 13.96 3.35 -1.23
N LEU A 163 13.50 4.60 -1.15
CA LEU A 163 13.47 5.35 0.08
C LEU A 163 12.09 5.23 0.73
N TRP A 164 12.06 5.04 2.05
CA TRP A 164 10.83 4.90 2.81
C TRP A 164 10.86 5.81 4.03
N ARG A 165 9.81 6.63 4.21
CA ARG A 165 9.57 7.38 5.44
C ARG A 165 9.15 6.42 6.54
N THR A 166 10.00 6.27 7.56
CA THR A 166 9.74 5.36 8.70
C THR A 166 8.65 5.91 9.62
N LEU A 167 7.59 5.14 9.80
CA LEU A 167 6.38 5.55 10.52
C LEU A 167 5.86 4.35 11.32
N GLY A 168 5.44 4.58 12.56
CA GLY A 168 4.61 3.64 13.29
C GLY A 168 3.11 3.85 13.01
N LEU A 169 2.29 2.87 13.41
CA LEU A 169 0.82 3.00 13.33
C LEU A 169 0.31 4.25 14.09
N GLU A 170 0.89 4.51 15.26
CA GLU A 170 0.57 5.66 16.11
C GLU A 170 0.95 7.00 15.46
N ASP A 171 1.96 7.03 14.58
CA ASP A 171 2.34 8.27 13.89
C ASP A 171 1.29 8.64 12.84
N VAL A 172 0.83 7.65 12.06
CA VAL A 172 -0.27 7.83 11.10
C VAL A 172 -1.57 8.19 11.82
N ALA A 173 -1.86 7.55 12.95
CA ALA A 173 -3.00 7.88 13.80
C ALA A 173 -2.96 9.34 14.28
N ARG A 174 -1.79 9.80 14.75
CA ARG A 174 -1.59 11.17 15.23
C ARG A 174 -1.75 12.20 14.11
N GLU A 175 -1.33 11.88 12.89
CA GLU A 175 -1.53 12.74 11.71
C GLU A 175 -3.02 12.88 11.34
N ALA A 176 -3.77 11.77 11.40
CA ALA A 176 -5.17 11.75 10.99
C ALA A 176 -6.13 12.26 12.09
N GLY A 177 -5.77 12.12 13.37
CA GLY A 177 -6.59 12.47 14.52
C GLY A 177 -7.23 13.87 14.47
N PRO A 178 -6.48 14.95 14.19
CA PRO A 178 -7.01 16.30 14.05
C PRO A 178 -8.12 16.47 13.00
N TYR A 179 -8.24 15.53 12.07
CA TYR A 179 -9.25 15.52 11.01
C TYR A 179 -10.45 14.60 11.33
N GLY A 180 -10.57 14.15 12.58
CA GLY A 180 -11.70 13.37 13.07
C GLY A 180 -11.66 11.90 12.66
N PHE A 181 -10.47 11.31 12.75
CA PHE A 181 -10.23 9.88 12.55
C PHE A 181 -9.82 9.23 13.87
N ALA A 182 -10.58 8.24 14.32
CA ALA A 182 -10.26 7.41 15.48
C ALA A 182 -9.43 6.19 15.07
N PHE A 183 -8.44 5.84 15.88
CA PHE A 183 -7.49 4.77 15.60
C PHE A 183 -7.90 3.43 16.23
N GLU A 184 -7.76 2.36 15.46
CA GLU A 184 -8.01 0.98 15.85
C GLU A 184 -6.92 0.07 15.28
N ALA A 185 -5.98 -0.40 16.12
CA ALA A 185 -4.94 -1.32 15.69
C ALA A 185 -5.49 -2.72 15.41
N LEU A 186 -4.99 -3.38 14.36
CA LEU A 186 -5.30 -4.78 14.07
C LEU A 186 -4.26 -5.68 14.78
N THR A 187 -4.72 -6.77 15.39
CA THR A 187 -3.91 -7.60 16.29
C THR A 187 -3.50 -8.96 15.71
N ASP A 188 -3.88 -9.26 14.47
CA ASP A 188 -3.55 -10.52 13.77
C ASP A 188 -3.20 -10.25 12.31
N THR A 189 -2.14 -9.47 12.08
CA THR A 189 -1.67 -9.12 10.74
C THR A 189 -0.18 -9.40 10.61
N LEU A 190 0.23 -9.94 9.46
CA LEU A 190 1.64 -10.24 9.16
C LEU A 190 2.51 -8.98 9.11
N ILE A 191 1.91 -7.85 8.75
CA ILE A 191 2.53 -6.52 8.71
C ILE A 191 1.71 -5.62 9.65
N PRO A 192 2.33 -4.77 10.47
CA PRO A 192 1.63 -3.81 11.32
C PRO A 192 0.59 -3.03 10.51
N SER A 193 -0.67 -3.22 10.87
CA SER A 193 -1.80 -2.68 10.14
C SER A 193 -2.85 -2.14 11.11
N ALA A 194 -3.62 -1.15 10.66
CA ALA A 194 -4.66 -0.55 11.47
C ALA A 194 -5.79 0.05 10.63
N ILE A 195 -6.89 0.33 11.31
CA ILE A 195 -8.04 1.06 10.78
C ILE A 195 -8.05 2.46 11.38
N LEU A 196 -8.30 3.46 10.54
CA LEU A 196 -8.77 4.77 10.95
C LEU A 196 -10.25 4.88 10.64
N ARG A 197 -11.08 5.17 11.64
CA ARG A 197 -12.53 5.29 11.49
C ARG A 197 -12.95 6.75 11.59
N ARG A 198 -13.66 7.25 10.58
CA ARG A 198 -14.22 8.60 10.58
C ARG A 198 -15.25 8.74 11.71
N THR A 199 -15.05 9.67 12.62
CA THR A 199 -16.00 9.97 13.70
C THR A 199 -17.06 10.97 13.23
N ALA A 200 -18.19 11.06 13.95
CA ALA A 200 -19.01 12.27 13.87
C ALA A 200 -18.16 13.45 14.38
N ALA A 201 -18.29 14.61 13.73
CA ALA A 201 -17.73 15.86 14.24
C ALA A 201 -18.49 16.33 15.48
#